data_AF-A0A846Y4W5-F1
#
_entry.id   AF-A0A846Y4W5-F1
#
_cell.length_a   1.000
_cell.length_b   1.000
_cell.length_c   1.000
_cell.angle_alpha   90.00
_cell.angle_beta   90.00
_cell.angle_gamma   90.00
#
_symmetry.space_group_name_H-M   'P 1'
#
loop_
_entity.id
_entity.type
_entity.pdbx_description
1 polymer ?
#
loop_
_entity_poly.entity_id
_entity_poly.type
_entity_poly.pdbx_seq_one_letter_code
_entity_poly.pdbx_strand_id
1 'polypeptide(L)'
;MRRFEFAIDREHARAVNEVVRDIRRLRLLAIAAAVVLGLGTAGLIWLSHPYSFLLAVAFALGTITALFIALWTPYRSRIEKLYAEGELIPAVVSGHHPKGVTLLALVNLAKPGAVPRYALITRVVRALPGHRTDAGEQVPAVTVRADRAPRSVGDFRQPVSPMPIAWGTRDPGVIERARTAISDVEWKLLADNLSLAEKVSTVDSHRLLLDPRQLPEELRG
;
A
#
# COMPACT_ATOMS: atom_id res chain seq x y z
N MET A 1 11.62 -1.84 -15.37
CA MET A 1 10.43 -1.85 -14.50
C MET A 1 9.26 -2.39 -15.28
N ARG A 2 8.53 -3.37 -14.72
CA ARG A 2 7.42 -4.06 -15.40
C ARG A 2 6.08 -3.48 -14.96
N ARG A 3 5.37 -2.79 -15.86
CA ARG A 3 3.98 -2.33 -15.61
C ARG A 3 3.01 -3.40 -16.08
N PHE A 4 1.88 -3.55 -15.38
CA PHE A 4 0.87 -4.54 -15.70
C PHE A 4 -0.52 -3.89 -15.68
N GLU A 5 -1.19 -3.90 -16.83
CA GLU A 5 -2.53 -3.31 -16.99
C GLU A 5 -3.57 -4.41 -17.10
N PHE A 6 -4.70 -4.23 -16.40
CA PHE A 6 -5.83 -5.15 -16.44
C PHE A 6 -7.15 -4.44 -16.11
N ALA A 7 -8.27 -5.05 -16.50
CA ALA A 7 -9.59 -4.57 -16.15
C ALA A 7 -9.90 -4.83 -14.67
N ILE A 8 -10.14 -3.76 -13.92
CA ILE A 8 -10.37 -3.86 -12.47
C ILE A 8 -11.86 -3.99 -12.18
N ASP A 9 -12.21 -5.04 -11.45
CA ASP A 9 -13.54 -5.19 -10.83
C ASP A 9 -13.61 -4.25 -9.62
N ARG A 10 -14.24 -3.09 -9.83
CA ARG A 10 -14.35 -2.04 -8.81
C ARG A 10 -15.14 -2.48 -7.59
N GLU A 11 -16.17 -3.28 -7.77
CA GLU A 11 -17.01 -3.73 -6.66
C GLU A 11 -16.23 -4.72 -5.79
N HIS A 12 -15.52 -5.65 -6.43
CA HIS A 12 -14.61 -6.55 -5.73
C HIS A 12 -13.51 -5.80 -4.98
N ALA A 13 -12.82 -4.88 -5.66
CA ALA A 13 -11.74 -4.12 -5.07
C ALA A 13 -12.21 -3.29 -3.87
N ARG A 14 -13.42 -2.72 -3.90
CA ARG A 14 -13.96 -1.99 -2.75
C ARG A 14 -14.26 -2.88 -1.54
N ALA A 15 -14.56 -4.16 -1.75
CA ALA A 15 -14.89 -5.10 -0.69
C ALA A 15 -13.63 -5.69 -0.02
N VAL A 16 -12.60 -6.00 -0.81
CA VAL A 16 -11.42 -6.75 -0.34
C VAL A 16 -10.20 -5.86 -0.13
N ASN A 17 -10.04 -4.80 -0.93
CA ASN A 17 -8.82 -4.00 -0.91
C ASN A 17 -8.73 -3.12 0.36
N GLU A 18 -7.77 -3.46 1.21
CA GLU A 18 -7.51 -2.76 2.46
C GLU A 18 -7.03 -1.32 2.25
N VAL A 19 -6.28 -1.06 1.17
CA VAL A 19 -5.81 0.29 0.83
C VAL A 19 -7.00 1.20 0.55
N VAL A 20 -7.99 0.69 -0.18
CA VAL A 20 -9.24 1.42 -0.46
C VAL A 20 -10.05 1.66 0.80
N ARG A 21 -10.10 0.67 1.70
CA ARG A 21 -10.77 0.79 3.00
C ARG A 21 -10.14 1.86 3.88
N ASP A 22 -8.81 1.90 3.95
CA ASP A 22 -8.09 2.90 4.76
C ASP A 22 -8.30 4.32 4.24
N ILE A 23 -8.25 4.52 2.92
CA ILE A 23 -8.53 5.80 2.27
C ILE A 23 -9.97 6.26 2.56
N ARG A 24 -10.95 5.35 2.49
CA ARG A 24 -12.36 5.65 2.84
C ARG A 24 -12.51 6.04 4.30
N ARG A 25 -11.85 5.31 5.22
CA ARG A 25 -11.89 5.61 6.65
C ARG A 25 -11.29 6.98 6.95
N LEU A 26 -10.16 7.33 6.32
CA LEU A 26 -9.55 8.65 6.46
C LEU A 26 -10.52 9.75 6.00
N ARG A 27 -11.19 9.56 4.86
CA ARG A 27 -12.19 10.51 4.36
C ARG A 27 -13.38 10.66 5.33
N LEU A 28 -13.90 9.57 5.87
CA LEU A 28 -14.99 9.61 6.86
C LEU A 28 -14.58 10.37 8.13
N LEU A 29 -13.37 10.13 8.64
CA LEU A 29 -12.84 10.85 9.79
C LEU A 29 -12.65 12.34 9.49
N ALA A 30 -12.17 12.69 8.31
CA ALA A 30 -12.02 14.08 7.89
C ALA A 30 -13.39 14.79 7.78
N ILE A 31 -14.42 14.12 7.24
CA ILE A 31 -15.78 14.66 7.20
C ILE A 31 -16.34 14.84 8.61
N ALA A 32 -16.19 13.84 9.49
CA ALA A 32 -16.64 13.94 10.88
C ALA A 32 -15.96 15.10 11.62
N ALA A 33 -14.64 15.25 11.45
CA ALA A 33 -13.89 16.37 12.01
C ALA A 33 -14.38 17.72 11.48
N ALA A 34 -14.66 17.83 10.17
CA ALA A 34 -15.22 19.04 9.58
C ALA A 34 -16.59 19.40 10.17
N VAL A 35 -17.46 18.41 10.39
CA VAL A 35 -18.77 18.63 11.02
C VAL A 35 -18.62 19.12 12.45
N VAL A 36 -17.78 18.46 13.27
CA VAL A 36 -17.56 18.83 14.67
C VAL A 36 -16.96 20.23 14.80
N LEU A 37 -15.93 20.54 14.00
CA LEU A 37 -15.28 21.85 14.02
C LEU A 37 -16.21 22.96 13.45
N GLY A 38 -17.02 22.65 12.44
CA GLY A 38 -18.01 23.57 11.89
C GLY A 38 -19.09 23.92 12.91
N LEU A 39 -19.64 22.93 13.60
CA LEU A 39 -20.60 23.13 14.69
C LEU A 39 -19.97 23.90 15.86
N GLY A 40 -18.72 23.59 16.22
CA GLY A 40 -17.97 24.33 17.24
C GLY A 40 -17.78 25.80 16.85
N THR A 41 -17.47 26.08 15.59
CA THR A 41 -17.37 27.45 15.07
C THR A 41 -18.69 28.20 15.24
N ALA A 42 -19.82 27.59 14.84
CA ALA A 42 -21.14 28.21 14.97
C ALA A 42 -21.53 28.45 16.44
N GLY A 43 -21.26 27.49 17.33
CA GLY A 43 -21.51 27.64 18.76
C GLY A 43 -20.68 28.74 19.42
N LEU A 44 -19.42 28.88 19.02
CA LEU A 44 -18.53 29.95 19.53
C LEU A 44 -18.97 31.34 19.06
N ILE A 45 -19.48 31.46 17.83
CA ILE A 45 -20.07 32.70 17.32
C ILE A 45 -21.34 33.04 18.10
N TRP A 46 -22.19 32.04 18.39
CA TRP A 46 -23.43 32.23 19.13
C TRP A 46 -23.21 32.69 20.58
N LEU A 47 -22.11 32.26 21.21
CA LEU A 47 -21.74 32.66 22.58
C LEU A 47 -21.39 34.17 22.71
N SER A 48 -21.10 34.85 21.60
CA SER A 48 -20.91 36.31 21.55
C SER A 48 -19.81 36.88 22.48
N HIS A 49 -18.82 36.09 22.89
CA HIS A 49 -17.78 36.53 23.83
C HIS A 49 -16.51 36.97 23.07
N PRO A 50 -15.79 38.04 23.46
CA PRO A 50 -14.60 38.51 22.74
C PRO A 50 -13.53 37.43 22.49
N TYR A 51 -13.28 36.53 23.45
CA TYR A 51 -12.35 35.41 23.29
C TYR A 51 -12.91 34.24 22.46
N SER A 52 -14.23 34.13 22.30
CA SER A 52 -14.84 33.07 21.48
C SER A 52 -14.61 33.30 20.00
N PHE A 53 -14.46 34.54 19.55
CA PHE A 53 -14.13 34.85 18.15
C PHE A 53 -12.74 34.35 17.72
N LEU A 54 -11.71 34.52 18.58
CA LEU A 54 -10.38 34.00 18.29
C LEU A 54 -10.38 32.46 18.17
N LEU A 55 -11.11 31.80 19.06
CA LEU A 55 -11.26 30.35 19.01
C LEU A 55 -12.10 29.89 17.81
N ALA A 56 -13.11 30.66 17.42
CA ALA A 56 -13.94 30.38 16.25
C ALA A 56 -13.12 30.43 14.95
N VAL A 57 -12.18 31.38 14.83
CA VAL A 57 -11.27 31.45 13.67
C VAL A 57 -10.39 30.20 13.58
N ALA A 58 -9.86 29.72 14.71
CA ALA A 58 -9.07 28.49 14.73
C ALA A 58 -9.89 27.25 14.31
N PHE A 59 -11.14 27.15 14.80
CA PHE A 59 -12.06 26.07 14.41
C PHE A 59 -12.47 26.15 12.94
N ALA A 60 -12.68 27.36 12.41
CA ALA A 60 -12.99 27.58 11.00
C ALA A 60 -11.83 27.12 10.11
N LEU A 61 -10.59 27.47 10.46
CA LEU A 61 -9.39 27.04 9.72
C LEU A 61 -9.23 25.51 9.76
N GLY A 62 -9.47 24.90 10.92
CA GLY A 62 -9.50 23.44 11.06
C GLY A 62 -10.57 22.78 10.20
N THR A 63 -11.77 23.37 10.12
CA THR A 63 -12.87 22.91 9.27
C THR A 63 -12.48 22.95 7.79
N ILE A 64 -11.92 24.07 7.33
CA ILE A 64 -11.44 24.22 5.94
C ILE A 64 -10.37 23.17 5.63
N THR A 65 -9.41 22.97 6.53
CA THR A 65 -8.34 21.97 6.37
C THR A 65 -8.90 20.55 6.29
N ALA A 66 -9.87 20.21 7.14
CA ALA A 66 -10.52 18.91 7.14
C ALA A 66 -11.34 18.67 5.86
N LEU A 67 -12.10 19.67 5.40
CA LEU A 67 -12.84 19.61 4.12
C LEU A 67 -11.89 19.45 2.94
N PHE A 68 -10.78 20.17 2.93
CA PHE A 68 -9.76 20.06 1.90
C PHE A 68 -9.21 18.63 1.80
N ILE A 69 -8.87 18.01 2.93
CA ILE A 69 -8.46 16.61 2.98
C ILE A 69 -9.58 15.70 2.45
N ALA A 70 -10.83 15.88 2.91
CA ALA A 70 -11.97 15.06 2.50
C ALA A 70 -12.27 15.13 0.99
N LEU A 71 -12.09 16.29 0.38
CA LEU A 71 -12.32 16.54 -1.05
C LEU A 71 -11.15 16.09 -1.93
N TRP A 72 -9.90 16.24 -1.46
CA TRP A 72 -8.72 15.90 -2.25
C TRP A 72 -8.39 14.39 -2.25
N THR A 73 -8.65 13.70 -1.13
CA THR A 73 -8.41 12.25 -0.95
C THR A 73 -8.94 11.37 -2.10
N PRO A 74 -10.20 11.52 -2.59
CA PRO A 74 -10.71 10.69 -3.69
C PRO A 74 -10.02 10.94 -5.04
N TYR A 75 -9.53 12.16 -5.30
CA TYR A 75 -8.89 12.50 -6.58
C TYR A 75 -7.55 11.80 -6.77
N ARG A 76 -6.83 11.51 -5.68
CA ARG A 76 -5.55 10.78 -5.71
C ARG A 76 -5.68 9.26 -5.78
N SER A 77 -6.90 8.72 -5.58
CA SER A 77 -7.12 7.31 -5.24
C SER A 77 -8.00 6.57 -6.25
N ARG A 78 -7.82 6.79 -7.55
CA ARG A 78 -8.39 5.87 -8.55
C ARG A 78 -7.63 4.55 -8.43
N ILE A 79 -8.34 3.48 -8.08
CA ILE A 79 -7.79 2.13 -7.88
C ILE A 79 -7.02 1.71 -9.14
N GLU A 80 -7.53 2.09 -10.31
CA GLU A 80 -6.90 1.88 -11.61
C GLU A 80 -5.53 2.52 -11.71
N LYS A 81 -5.39 3.75 -11.21
CA LYS A 81 -4.12 4.46 -11.19
C LYS A 81 -3.11 3.79 -10.25
N LEU A 82 -3.57 3.26 -9.11
CA LEU A 82 -2.70 2.54 -8.17
C LEU A 82 -2.13 1.25 -8.77
N TYR A 83 -2.94 0.50 -9.52
CA TYR A 83 -2.45 -0.69 -10.23
C TYR A 83 -1.59 -0.33 -11.46
N ALA A 84 -1.96 0.70 -12.22
CA ALA A 84 -1.24 1.09 -13.44
C ALA A 84 0.13 1.75 -13.17
N GLU A 85 0.25 2.52 -12.07
CA GLU A 85 1.53 3.14 -11.68
C GLU A 85 2.46 2.17 -10.94
N GLY A 86 1.90 1.09 -10.40
CA GLY A 86 2.63 0.06 -9.68
C GLY A 86 3.51 -0.78 -10.62
N GLU A 87 4.66 -1.20 -10.10
CA GLU A 87 5.48 -2.23 -10.71
C GLU A 87 5.01 -3.60 -10.27
N LEU A 88 4.94 -4.53 -11.21
CA LEU A 88 4.63 -5.93 -10.95
C LEU A 88 5.78 -6.59 -10.21
N ILE A 89 5.49 -7.20 -9.07
CA ILE A 89 6.45 -7.81 -8.16
C ILE A 89 5.99 -9.21 -7.72
N PRO A 90 6.93 -10.11 -7.39
CA PRO A 90 6.60 -11.39 -6.77
C PRO A 90 6.30 -11.21 -5.29
N ALA A 91 5.25 -11.87 -4.81
CA ALA A 91 4.99 -12.08 -3.40
C ALA A 91 4.59 -13.54 -3.13
N VAL A 92 4.95 -14.07 -1.97
CA VAL A 92 4.59 -15.41 -1.54
C VAL A 92 3.94 -15.34 -0.17
N VAL A 93 3.02 -16.27 0.11
CA VAL A 93 2.51 -16.45 1.47
C VAL A 93 3.64 -17.04 2.31
N SER A 94 4.00 -16.36 3.40
CA SER A 94 5.04 -16.85 4.33
C SER A 94 4.46 -17.58 5.54
N GLY A 95 3.22 -17.29 5.90
CA GLY A 95 2.55 -17.97 7.01
C GLY A 95 1.25 -17.28 7.43
N HIS A 96 0.66 -17.79 8.50
CA HIS A 96 -0.57 -17.26 9.07
C HIS A 96 -0.31 -16.15 10.08
N HIS A 97 -1.25 -15.21 10.16
CA HIS A 97 -1.27 -14.16 11.16
C HIS A 97 -2.65 -14.16 11.82
N PRO A 98 -2.82 -13.79 13.10
CA PRO A 98 -4.14 -13.76 13.76
C PRO A 98 -5.21 -12.91 13.04
N LYS A 99 -4.80 -12.04 12.12
CA LYS A 99 -5.67 -11.15 11.33
C LYS A 99 -5.76 -11.55 9.84
N GLY A 100 -5.16 -12.67 9.42
CA GLY A 100 -5.12 -13.11 8.02
C GLY A 100 -3.87 -13.92 7.70
N VAL A 101 -3.16 -13.53 6.65
CA VAL A 101 -1.91 -14.17 6.21
C VAL A 101 -0.81 -13.14 6.02
N THR A 102 0.43 -13.58 6.22
CA THR A 102 1.61 -12.76 5.98
C THR A 102 2.13 -13.04 4.58
N LEU A 103 2.28 -11.98 3.79
CA LEU A 103 2.96 -12.00 2.50
C LEU A 103 4.40 -11.55 2.68
N LEU A 104 5.32 -12.25 2.03
CA LEU A 104 6.69 -11.81 1.80
C LEU A 104 6.79 -11.38 0.33
N ALA A 105 7.19 -10.15 0.06
CA ALA A 105 7.31 -9.60 -1.29
C ALA A 105 8.74 -9.15 -1.58
N LEU A 106 9.18 -9.37 -2.82
CA LEU A 106 10.48 -8.91 -3.32
C LEU A 106 10.28 -7.60 -4.09
N VAL A 107 10.97 -6.53 -3.68
CA VAL A 107 10.80 -5.20 -4.26
C VAL A 107 12.14 -4.60 -4.66
N ASN A 108 12.23 -4.12 -5.91
CA ASN A 108 13.34 -3.27 -6.35
C ASN A 108 13.09 -1.82 -5.90
N LEU A 109 14.04 -1.29 -5.14
CA LEU A 109 13.97 0.05 -4.54
C LEU A 109 14.74 1.09 -5.34
N ALA A 110 15.45 0.67 -6.39
CA ALA A 110 16.17 1.57 -7.26
C ALA A 110 15.18 2.44 -8.06
N LYS A 111 15.56 3.70 -8.29
CA LYS A 111 14.87 4.53 -9.29
C LYS A 111 15.13 3.96 -10.70
N PRO A 112 14.26 4.24 -11.67
CA PRO A 112 14.52 3.88 -13.07
C PRO A 112 15.91 4.37 -13.49
N GLY A 113 16.75 3.47 -14.04
CA GLY A 113 18.10 3.80 -14.50
C GLY A 113 19.21 3.76 -13.44
N ALA A 114 18.88 3.47 -12.16
CA ALA A 114 19.88 3.25 -11.12
C ALA A 114 20.18 1.74 -10.94
N VAL A 115 21.30 1.44 -10.29
CA VAL A 115 21.70 0.06 -9.95
C VAL A 115 20.58 -0.61 -9.12
N PRO A 116 20.07 -1.79 -9.53
CA PRO A 116 18.99 -2.49 -8.83
C PRO A 116 19.29 -2.72 -7.35
N ARG A 117 18.29 -2.51 -6.49
CA ARG A 117 18.40 -2.78 -5.05
C ARG A 117 17.21 -3.56 -4.52
N TYR A 118 17.47 -4.84 -4.34
CA TYR A 118 16.74 -5.88 -3.61
C TYR A 118 16.27 -5.49 -2.19
N ALA A 119 14.97 -5.51 -1.89
CA ALA A 119 14.50 -5.73 -0.52
C ALA A 119 13.34 -6.71 -0.43
N LEU A 120 13.30 -7.41 0.70
CA LEU A 120 12.17 -8.19 1.15
C LEU A 120 11.30 -7.31 2.05
N ILE A 121 9.99 -7.33 1.80
CA ILE A 121 9.00 -6.58 2.58
C ILE A 121 7.92 -7.55 3.03
N THR A 122 7.53 -7.49 4.30
CA THR A 122 6.38 -8.26 4.79
C THR A 122 5.12 -7.39 4.82
N ARG A 123 3.99 -8.00 4.50
CA ARG A 123 2.67 -7.38 4.66
C ARG A 123 1.66 -8.41 5.15
N VAL A 124 0.97 -8.09 6.24
CA VAL A 124 -0.20 -8.85 6.66
C VAL A 124 -1.40 -8.42 5.82
N VAL A 125 -2.11 -9.39 5.26
CA VAL A 125 -3.33 -9.21 4.47
C VAL A 125 -4.46 -10.05 5.06
N ARG A 126 -5.67 -9.49 5.15
CA ARG A 126 -6.84 -10.18 5.73
C ARG A 126 -7.44 -11.24 4.83
N ALA A 127 -7.40 -11.01 3.52
CA ALA A 127 -8.04 -11.87 2.53
C ALA A 127 -7.22 -11.91 1.25
N LEU A 128 -7.12 -13.11 0.67
CA LEU A 128 -6.52 -13.37 -0.64
C LEU A 128 -7.48 -14.23 -1.47
N PRO A 129 -8.47 -13.61 -2.13
CA PRO A 129 -9.40 -14.34 -2.98
C PRO A 129 -8.65 -15.07 -4.09
N GLY A 130 -9.01 -16.33 -4.35
CA GLY A 130 -8.43 -17.11 -5.46
C GLY A 130 -7.02 -17.66 -5.20
N HIS A 131 -6.46 -17.47 -4.00
CA HIS A 131 -5.16 -18.03 -3.61
C HIS A 131 -5.29 -18.94 -2.40
N ARG A 132 -4.36 -19.90 -2.30
CA ARG A 132 -4.20 -20.71 -1.08
C ARG A 132 -3.57 -19.87 0.03
N THR A 133 -3.81 -20.26 1.27
CA THR A 133 -3.19 -19.60 2.45
C THR A 133 -1.96 -20.33 2.94
N ASP A 134 -1.51 -21.36 2.23
CA ASP A 134 -0.37 -22.19 2.58
C ASP A 134 0.95 -21.46 2.28
N ALA A 135 1.96 -21.71 3.10
CA ALA A 135 3.28 -21.13 2.89
C ALA A 135 3.85 -21.57 1.53
N GLY A 136 4.41 -20.61 0.78
CA GLY A 136 4.96 -20.81 -0.55
C GLY A 136 3.97 -20.57 -1.70
N GLU A 137 2.68 -20.32 -1.42
CA GLU A 137 1.73 -19.91 -2.46
C GLU A 137 2.21 -18.63 -3.17
N GLN A 138 2.26 -18.67 -4.50
CA GLN A 138 2.70 -17.54 -5.34
C GLN A 138 1.54 -16.57 -5.57
N VAL A 139 1.72 -15.33 -5.10
CA VAL A 139 0.72 -14.26 -5.15
C VAL A 139 1.31 -13.08 -5.92
N PRO A 140 0.97 -12.90 -7.21
CA PRO A 140 1.46 -11.76 -7.97
C PRO A 140 0.87 -10.45 -7.40
N ALA A 141 1.72 -9.46 -7.19
CA ALA A 141 1.37 -8.20 -6.55
C ALA A 141 1.93 -7.00 -7.32
N VAL A 142 1.40 -5.81 -7.03
CA VAL A 142 1.95 -4.55 -7.52
C VAL A 142 2.48 -3.70 -6.37
N THR A 143 3.51 -2.90 -6.64
CA THR A 143 4.04 -1.92 -5.70
C THR A 143 3.07 -0.75 -5.55
N VAL A 144 2.59 -0.48 -4.34
CA VAL A 144 1.85 0.75 -4.02
C VAL A 144 2.66 1.59 -3.04
N ARG A 145 2.71 2.90 -3.28
CA ARG A 145 3.35 3.84 -2.37
C ARG A 145 2.62 3.83 -1.03
N ALA A 146 3.33 3.57 0.06
CA ALA A 146 2.74 3.65 1.40
C ALA A 146 2.48 5.11 1.77
N ASP A 147 1.24 5.44 2.10
CA ASP A 147 0.76 6.82 2.27
C ASP A 147 1.27 7.50 3.56
N ARG A 148 1.85 6.75 4.51
CA ARG A 148 2.30 7.23 5.83
C ARG A 148 3.80 7.44 5.97
N ALA A 149 4.54 7.43 4.87
CA ALA A 149 5.99 7.43 4.94
C ALA A 149 6.61 8.83 4.91
N PRO A 150 7.70 9.07 5.68
CA PRO A 150 8.55 10.24 5.50
C PRO A 150 9.03 10.36 4.03
N ARG A 151 9.30 11.59 3.59
CA ARG A 151 9.86 11.86 2.26
C ARG A 151 11.12 11.02 2.03
N SER A 152 11.27 10.51 0.81
CA SER A 152 12.44 9.78 0.31
C SER A 152 13.74 10.48 0.73
N VAL A 153 14.66 9.76 1.37
CA VAL A 153 16.03 10.22 1.61
C VAL A 153 16.95 9.53 0.59
N GLY A 154 17.57 10.29 -0.31
CA GLY A 154 18.52 9.80 -1.31
C GLY A 154 17.91 9.07 -2.53
N ASP A 155 18.57 8.00 -2.98
CA ASP A 155 18.24 7.25 -4.21
C ASP A 155 17.27 6.09 -4.01
N PHE A 156 16.88 5.81 -2.77
CA PHE A 156 15.93 4.75 -2.46
C PHE A 156 14.49 5.21 -2.68
N ARG A 157 13.67 4.38 -3.31
CA ARG A 157 12.23 4.61 -3.41
C ARG A 157 11.61 4.73 -2.02
N GLN A 158 10.59 5.58 -1.90
CA GLN A 158 9.68 5.66 -0.76
C GLN A 158 9.23 4.25 -0.35
N PRO A 159 8.93 3.97 0.93
CA PRO A 159 8.49 2.64 1.32
C PRO A 159 7.25 2.25 0.52
N VAL A 160 7.37 1.07 -0.07
CA VAL A 160 6.40 0.46 -0.96
C VAL A 160 5.72 -0.63 -0.16
N SER A 161 4.41 -0.75 -0.32
CA SER A 161 3.64 -1.86 0.18
C SER A 161 3.15 -2.72 -0.97
N PRO A 162 3.26 -4.07 -0.89
CA PRO A 162 2.71 -4.95 -1.91
C PRO A 162 1.18 -4.91 -1.87
N MET A 163 0.56 -4.82 -3.04
CA MET A 163 -0.88 -4.90 -3.22
C MET A 163 -1.19 -6.08 -4.18
N PRO A 164 -1.76 -7.19 -3.69
CA PRO A 164 -2.09 -8.34 -4.52
C PRO A 164 -2.99 -7.99 -5.70
N ILE A 165 -2.74 -8.61 -6.86
CA ILE A 165 -3.57 -8.43 -8.06
C ILE A 165 -4.96 -9.04 -7.85
N ALA A 166 -5.04 -10.11 -7.06
CA ALA A 166 -6.29 -10.72 -6.63
C ALA A 166 -7.25 -9.77 -5.88
N TRP A 167 -6.79 -8.62 -5.41
CA TRP A 167 -7.68 -7.58 -4.86
C TRP A 167 -8.34 -6.71 -5.93
N GLY A 168 -7.77 -6.64 -7.14
CA GLY A 168 -8.28 -5.83 -8.24
C GLY A 168 -9.17 -6.62 -9.19
N THR A 169 -9.07 -7.95 -9.19
CA THR A 169 -9.81 -8.82 -10.11
C THR A 169 -10.05 -10.21 -9.51
N ARG A 170 -11.16 -10.82 -9.90
CA ARG A 170 -11.48 -12.23 -9.62
C ARG A 170 -11.12 -13.16 -10.78
N ASP A 171 -10.71 -12.61 -11.91
CA ASP A 171 -10.42 -13.37 -13.12
C ASP A 171 -9.11 -14.16 -12.94
N PRO A 172 -9.15 -15.50 -12.86
CA PRO A 172 -7.96 -16.31 -12.71
C PRO A 172 -7.00 -16.12 -13.90
N GLY A 173 -7.51 -15.87 -15.11
CA GLY A 173 -6.68 -15.63 -16.29
C GLY A 173 -5.83 -14.36 -16.17
N VAL A 174 -6.29 -13.33 -15.46
CA VAL A 174 -5.48 -12.13 -15.18
C VAL A 174 -4.38 -12.44 -14.15
N ILE A 175 -4.72 -13.18 -13.10
CA ILE A 175 -3.77 -13.58 -12.04
C ILE A 175 -2.66 -14.46 -12.64
N GLU A 176 -3.03 -15.42 -13.48
CA GLU A 176 -2.12 -16.32 -14.18
C GLU A 176 -1.17 -15.59 -15.13
N ARG A 177 -1.70 -14.64 -15.91
CA ARG A 177 -0.86 -13.79 -16.78
C ARG A 177 0.12 -12.95 -15.96
N ALA A 178 -0.32 -12.41 -14.83
CA ALA A 178 0.55 -11.64 -13.96
C ALA A 178 1.65 -12.51 -13.32
N ARG A 179 1.32 -13.73 -12.89
CA ARG A 179 2.30 -14.69 -12.36
C ARG A 179 3.35 -15.06 -13.39
N THR A 180 2.92 -15.39 -14.60
CA THR A 180 3.79 -15.79 -15.73
C THR A 180 4.64 -14.62 -16.24
N ALA A 181 4.16 -13.38 -16.08
CA ALA A 181 4.92 -12.20 -16.45
C ALA A 181 6.10 -11.94 -15.50
N ILE A 182 6.09 -12.48 -14.27
CA ILE A 182 7.20 -12.38 -13.31
C ILE A 182 8.26 -13.42 -13.62
N SER A 183 9.54 -13.08 -13.49
CA SER A 183 10.61 -14.01 -13.85
C SER A 183 10.78 -15.13 -12.83
N ASP A 184 11.11 -16.33 -13.30
CA ASP A 184 11.33 -17.50 -12.43
C ASP A 184 12.48 -17.28 -11.43
N VAL A 185 13.46 -16.45 -11.79
CA VAL A 185 14.58 -16.06 -10.93
C VAL A 185 14.08 -15.29 -9.71
N GLU A 186 13.15 -14.36 -9.90
CA GLU A 186 12.56 -13.59 -8.79
C GLU A 186 11.71 -14.49 -7.89
N TRP A 187 10.96 -15.44 -8.48
CA TRP A 187 10.20 -16.42 -7.72
C TRP A 187 11.10 -17.33 -6.88
N LYS A 188 12.18 -17.84 -7.48
CA LYS A 188 13.15 -18.69 -6.79
C LYS A 188 13.84 -17.95 -5.65
N LEU A 189 14.31 -16.72 -5.90
CA LEU A 189 14.93 -15.90 -4.86
C LEU A 189 13.98 -15.69 -3.67
N LEU A 190 12.70 -15.48 -3.93
CA LEU A 190 11.71 -15.28 -2.88
C LEU A 190 11.43 -16.59 -2.11
N ALA A 191 11.37 -17.73 -2.80
CA ALA A 191 11.23 -19.05 -2.18
C ALA A 191 12.43 -19.41 -1.29
N ASP A 192 13.66 -19.16 -1.77
CA ASP A 192 14.90 -19.41 -1.02
C ASP A 192 14.99 -18.55 0.26
N ASN A 193 14.36 -17.37 0.25
CA ASN A 193 14.34 -16.44 1.36
C ASN A 193 13.05 -16.50 2.20
N LEU A 194 12.20 -17.52 2.03
CA LEU A 194 10.94 -17.64 2.77
C LEU A 194 11.15 -17.69 4.29
N SER A 195 12.22 -18.34 4.74
CA SER A 195 12.62 -18.41 6.15
C SER A 195 12.99 -17.06 6.76
N LEU A 196 13.35 -16.07 5.94
CA LEU A 196 13.62 -14.71 6.40
C LEU A 196 12.35 -13.93 6.70
N ALA A 197 11.16 -14.42 6.34
CA ALA A 197 9.91 -13.70 6.57
C ALA A 197 9.68 -13.36 8.05
N GLU A 198 10.00 -14.28 8.96
CA GLU A 198 9.88 -14.04 10.40
C GLU A 198 10.83 -12.92 10.86
N LYS A 199 12.08 -12.94 10.39
CA LYS A 199 13.06 -11.87 10.63
C LYS A 199 12.60 -10.54 10.06
N VAL A 200 12.04 -10.51 8.85
CA VAL A 200 11.53 -9.28 8.23
C VAL A 200 10.33 -8.74 9.01
N SER A 201 9.48 -9.61 9.55
CA SER A 201 8.29 -9.21 10.32
C SER A 201 8.59 -8.64 11.71
N THR A 202 9.75 -8.97 12.28
CA THR A 202 10.18 -8.51 13.61
C THR A 202 10.96 -7.19 13.57
N VAL A 203 11.47 -6.80 12.41
CA VAL A 203 12.15 -5.51 12.22
C VAL A 203 11.10 -4.40 12.08
N ASP A 204 11.27 -3.29 12.80
CA ASP A 204 10.32 -2.16 12.81
C ASP A 204 9.98 -1.62 11.41
N SER A 205 10.95 -1.63 10.49
CA SER A 205 10.78 -1.19 9.11
C SER A 205 9.96 -2.18 8.25
N HIS A 206 9.70 -3.39 8.76
CA HIS A 206 9.10 -4.53 8.04
C HIS A 206 9.81 -4.82 6.70
N ARG A 207 11.10 -4.47 6.62
CA ARG A 207 11.88 -4.45 5.40
C ARG A 207 13.31 -4.87 5.67
N LEU A 208 13.81 -5.81 4.86
CA LEU A 208 15.19 -6.26 4.87
C LEU A 208 15.82 -6.01 3.50
N LEU A 209 16.90 -5.23 3.46
CA LEU A 209 17.70 -5.04 2.26
C LEU A 209 18.51 -6.32 1.99
N LEU A 210 18.45 -6.82 0.76
CA LEU A 210 19.30 -7.93 0.33
C LEU A 210 20.67 -7.38 -0.07
N ASP A 211 21.74 -8.08 0.31
CA ASP A 211 23.09 -7.75 -0.15
C ASP A 211 23.15 -7.97 -1.67
N PRO A 212 23.57 -6.98 -2.48
CA PRO A 212 23.75 -7.15 -3.91
C PRO A 212 24.61 -8.36 -4.30
N ARG A 213 25.55 -8.78 -3.44
CA ARG A 213 26.41 -9.95 -3.66
C ARG A 213 25.70 -11.29 -3.52
N GLN A 214 24.51 -11.30 -2.90
CA GLN A 214 23.68 -12.50 -2.73
C GLN A 214 22.61 -12.62 -3.82
N LEU A 215 22.44 -11.60 -4.65
CA LEU A 215 21.49 -11.63 -5.77
C LEU A 215 22.02 -12.53 -6.90
N PRO A 216 21.16 -13.26 -7.63
CA PRO A 216 21.50 -13.88 -8.91
C PRO A 216 22.06 -12.85 -9.92
N GLU A 217 22.92 -13.29 -10.84
CA GLU A 217 23.55 -12.40 -11.83
C GLU A 217 22.54 -11.61 -12.65
N GLU A 218 21.39 -12.21 -12.99
CA GLU A 218 20.33 -11.56 -13.77
C GLU A 218 19.68 -10.37 -13.05
N LEU A 219 19.85 -10.28 -11.72
CA LEU A 219 19.26 -9.22 -10.89
C LEU A 219 20.30 -8.18 -10.41
N ARG A 220 21.59 -8.35 -10.73
CA ARG A 220 22.66 -7.43 -10.29
C ARG A 220 22.80 -6.17 -11.16
N GLY A 221 22.22 -6.17 -12.36
CA GLY A 221 22.27 -5.06 -13.31
C GLY A 221 23.44 -5.16 -14.28
#